data_AF-A0A0L7QSJ2-F1
#
_entry.id   AF-A0A0L7QSJ2-F1
#
_cell.length_a   1.000
_cell.length_b   1.000
_cell.length_c   1.000
_cell.angle_alpha   90.00
_cell.angle_beta   90.00
_cell.angle_gamma   90.00
#
_symmetry.space_group_name_H-M   'P 1'
#
loop_
_entity.id
_entity.type
_entity.pdbx_description
1 polymer ?
#
loop_
_entity_poly.entity_id
_entity_poly.type
_entity_poly.pdbx_seq_one_letter_code
_entity_poly.pdbx_strand_id
1 'polypeptide(L)' 'MADCERKWTIYQHQIQVVFDYELKLGRNATNVTRHINAAFREGTVSEQITRCWFAKFRLGDTNL' A
#
# COMPACT_ATOMS: atom_id res chain seq x y z
N MET A 1 -24.37 -3.69 6.27
CA MET A 1 -23.25 -4.58 5.88
C MET A 1 -22.52 -4.08 4.62
N ALA A 2 -23.23 -3.61 3.57
CA ALA A 2 -22.60 -3.10 2.33
C ALA A 2 -21.68 -1.87 2.48
N ASP A 3 -21.89 -1.02 3.49
CA ASP A 3 -21.11 0.21 3.64
C ASP A 3 -19.67 -0.04 4.15
N CYS A 4 -19.49 -1.09 4.95
CA CYS A 4 -18.17 -1.50 5.47
C CYS A 4 -17.29 -2.08 4.36
N GLU A 5 -17.88 -2.91 3.48
CA GLU A 5 -17.19 -3.46 2.30
C GLU A 5 -16.80 -2.37 1.31
N ARG A 6 -17.71 -1.42 1.05
CA ARG A 6 -17.44 -0.29 0.16
C ARG A 6 -16.35 0.64 0.71
N LYS A 7 -16.31 0.82 2.04
CA LYS A 7 -15.26 1.61 2.70
C LYS A 7 -13.91 0.91 2.66
N TRP A 8 -13.87 -0.42 2.80
CA TRP A 8 -12.65 -1.22 2.71
C TRP A 8 -12.03 -1.18 1.31
N THR A 9 -12.83 -1.31 0.24
CA THR A 9 -12.33 -1.26 -1.14
C THR A 9 -11.75 0.11 -1.51
N ILE A 10 -12.37 1.20 -1.04
CA ILE A 10 -11.83 2.56 -1.20
C ILE A 10 -10.49 2.70 -0.45
N TYR A 11 -10.40 2.13 0.76
CA TYR A 11 -9.19 2.19 1.58
C TYR A 11 -8.01 1.44 0.92
N GLN A 12 -8.27 0.26 0.36
CA GLN A 12 -7.27 -0.51 -0.39
C GLN A 12 -6.76 0.29 -1.59
N HIS A 13 -7.66 0.87 -2.40
CA HIS A 13 -7.28 1.67 -3.56
C HIS A 13 -6.42 2.89 -3.20
N GLN A 14 -6.70 3.55 -2.08
CA GLN A 14 -5.90 4.70 -1.61
C GLN A 14 -4.47 4.27 -1.25
N ILE A 15 -4.30 3.14 -0.55
CA ILE A 15 -2.97 2.60 -0.23
C ILE A 15 -2.22 2.24 -1.52
N GLN A 16 -2.92 1.70 -2.51
CA GLN A 16 -2.41 1.33 -3.84
C GLN A 16 -1.80 2.53 -4.56
N VAL A 17 -2.53 3.65 -4.60
CA VAL A 17 -2.09 4.89 -5.25
C VAL A 17 -0.88 5.50 -4.53
N VAL A 18 -0.90 5.53 -3.20
CA VAL A 18 0.24 6.02 -2.40
C VAL A 18 1.47 5.14 -2.64
N PHE A 19 1.28 3.82 -2.67
CA PHE A 19 2.36 2.87 -2.91
C PHE A 19 2.99 3.04 -4.30
N ASP A 20 2.18 3.18 -5.36
CA ASP A 20 2.68 3.43 -6.72
C ASP A 20 3.47 4.75 -6.81
N TYR A 21 2.98 5.81 -6.15
CA TYR A 21 3.68 7.09 -6.07
C TYR A 21 5.05 6.95 -5.38
N GLU A 22 5.10 6.28 -4.23
CA GLU A 22 6.34 6.06 -3.47
C GLU A 22 7.35 5.19 -4.24
N LEU A 23 6.86 4.19 -4.98
CA LEU A 23 7.67 3.32 -5.83
C LEU A 23 8.32 4.13 -6.98
N LYS A 24 7.56 5.02 -7.63
CA LYS A 24 8.07 5.92 -8.68
C LYS A 24 9.10 6.92 -8.15
N LEU A 25 9.05 7.26 -6.87
CA LEU A 25 10.10 8.05 -6.19
C LEU A 25 11.36 7.24 -5.86
N GLY A 26 11.40 5.93 -6.14
CA GLY A 26 12.56 5.08 -5.89
C GLY A 26 12.82 4.79 -4.41
N ARG A 27 11.80 4.92 -3.55
CA ARG A 27 11.93 4.66 -2.11
C ARG A 27 11.99 3.16 -1.83
N ASN A 28 12.62 2.78 -0.72
CA ASN A 28 12.71 1.38 -0.30
C ASN A 28 11.48 0.95 0.52
N ALA A 29 11.23 -0.36 0.63
CA ALA A 29 10.06 -0.91 1.30
C ALA A 29 9.95 -0.47 2.78
N THR A 30 11.05 -0.33 3.51
CA THR A 30 11.03 0.10 4.92
C THR A 30 10.50 1.52 5.06
N ASN A 31 10.95 2.44 4.19
CA ASN A 31 10.47 3.83 4.19
C ASN A 31 9.00 3.91 3.77
N VAL A 32 8.60 3.17 2.74
CA VAL A 32 7.20 3.13 2.28
C VAL A 32 6.26 2.61 3.37
N THR A 33 6.67 1.55 4.07
CA THR A 33 5.88 1.00 5.20
C THR A 33 5.65 2.05 6.28
N ARG A 34 6.71 2.80 6.66
CA ARG A 34 6.60 3.87 7.66
C ARG A 34 5.72 5.01 7.19
N HIS A 35 5.82 5.43 5.93
CA HIS A 35 4.98 6.51 5.38
C HIS A 35 3.50 6.12 5.33
N ILE A 36 3.19 4.89 4.91
CA ILE A 36 1.81 4.39 4.87
C ILE A 36 1.25 4.31 6.29
N ASN A 37 1.99 3.73 7.24
CA ASN A 37 1.55 3.64 8.63
C ASN A 37 1.36 5.03 9.28
N ALA A 38 2.19 6.02 8.92
CA ALA A 38 2.03 7.39 9.38
C ALA A 38 0.82 8.11 8.77
N ALA A 39 0.52 7.89 7.48
CA ALA A 39 -0.56 8.56 6.76
C ALA A 39 -1.95 7.98 7.06
N PHE A 40 -2.03 6.67 7.29
CA PHE A 40 -3.29 5.95 7.45
C PHE A 40 -3.55 5.59 8.92
N ARG A 41 -2.72 4.72 9.48
CA ARG A 41 -2.71 4.29 10.90
C ARG A 41 -1.53 3.35 11.13
N GLU A 42 -0.94 3.37 12.32
CA GLU A 42 0.08 2.37 12.68
C GLU A 42 -0.44 0.94 12.51
N GLY A 43 0.37 0.07 11.91
CA GLY A 43 -0.01 -1.31 11.61
C GLY A 43 -0.94 -1.50 10.40
N THR A 44 -1.21 -0.46 9.60
CA THR A 44 -1.98 -0.60 8.34
C THR A 44 -1.28 -1.56 7.38
N VAL A 45 0.05 -1.48 7.29
CA VAL A 45 0.87 -2.39 6.50
C VAL A 45 2.07 -2.89 7.32
N SER A 46 2.50 -4.12 7.01
CA SER A 46 3.75 -4.67 7.52
C SER A 46 4.83 -4.60 6.45
N GLU A 47 6.10 -4.54 6.86
CA GLU A 47 7.21 -4.51 5.90
C GLU A 47 7.21 -5.75 4.97
N GLN A 48 6.78 -6.90 5.48
CA GLN A 48 6.66 -8.11 4.68
C GLN A 48 5.62 -7.97 3.56
N ILE A 49 4.46 -7.40 3.87
CA ILE A 49 3.42 -7.10 2.87
C ILE A 49 3.95 -6.09 1.85
N THR A 50 4.60 -5.01 2.33
CA THR A 50 5.21 -4.00 1.47
C THR A 50 6.24 -4.61 0.51
N ARG A 51 7.10 -5.52 0.98
CA ARG A 51 8.07 -6.23 0.11
C ARG A 51 7.39 -7.11 -0.93
N CYS A 52 6.33 -7.82 -0.57
CA CYS A 52 5.53 -8.61 -1.52
C CYS A 52 4.90 -7.72 -2.59
N TRP A 53 4.34 -6.56 -2.21
CA TRP A 53 3.81 -5.59 -3.15
C TRP A 53 4.88 -4.99 -4.05
N PHE A 54 6.09 -4.73 -3.53
CA PHE A 54 7.23 -4.29 -4.36
C PHE A 54 7.54 -5.29 -5.47
N ALA A 55 7.46 -6.59 -5.18
CA ALA A 55 7.66 -7.63 -6.17
C ALA A 55 6.51 -7.66 -7.21
N LYS A 56 5.25 -7.58 -6.76
CA LYS A 56 4.08 -7.54 -7.66
C LYS A 56 4.07 -6.33 -8.60
N PHE A 57 4.30 -5.14 -8.05
CA PHE A 57 4.30 -3.90 -8.83
C PHE A 57 5.45 -3.85 -9.84
N ARG A 58 6.62 -4.43 -9.53
CA ARG A 58 7.72 -4.60 -10.49
C ARG A 58 7.34 -5.52 -11.66
N LEU A 59 6.42 -6.45 -11.45
CA LEU A 59 5.88 -7.32 -12.49
C LEU A 59 4.68 -6.70 -13.23
N GLY A 60 4.29 -5.47 -12.88
CA GLY A 60 3.14 -4.78 -13.47
C GLY A 60 1.79 -5.19 -12.86
N ASP A 61 1.78 -6.05 -11.84
CA ASP A 61 0.56 -6.37 -11.09
C ASP A 61 0.33 -5.31 -10.02
N THR A 62 -0.71 -4.51 -10.24
CA THR A 62 -1.10 -3.39 -9.38
C THR A 62 -2.20 -3.77 -8.38
N ASN A 63 -2.63 -5.03 -8.36
CA ASN A 63 -3.59 -5.52 -7.38
C ASN A 63 -2.92 -5.85 -6.04
N LEU A 64 -3.39 -5.20 -4.97
CA LEU A 64 -2.94 -5.42 -3.59
C LEU A 64 -3.43 -6.76 -3.07
#